data_AF-A0A8B8AV73-F1
#
_entry.id   AF-A0A8B8AV73-F1
#
_cell.length_a   1.000
_cell.length_b   1.000
_cell.length_c   1.000
_cell.angle_alpha   90.00
_cell.angle_beta   90.00
_cell.angle_gamma   90.00
#
_symmetry.space_group_name_H-M   'P 1'
#
loop_
_entity.id
_entity.type
_entity.pdbx_description
1 polymer ?
#
loop_
_entity_poly.entity_id
_entity_poly.type
_entity_poly.pdbx_seq_one_letter_code
_entity_poly.pdbx_strand_id
1 'polypeptide(L)'
;MFPLKMRIPVSETISTSIKCSSSYILRPCQQTYYIQRRGYKKKWAKNEGSKPYTVHALNHMETFYKPVFKNLWPSIRISLLTTSKYCALLNNYNSESDKVENYLKDFGAYNAMEEAASARKKYLEKENKQILIENSSLPLDSFLDFPKRPQKKEDENDEYNNESFDETEEEAVDKIEPVVGKNTSLHDFIPTKKVFSEKELLQQQIVSTSTFSDSTVDVPIKVIQEQVPELPNSMKFFVYPKGDVSNFPNPKMKHGDLLGYYLLDATSLLPVVALDIQERDSVLDLCAAPGGKTLAMLQTLQTENITCNDESWTRLGRLRDIAKWYLGGVPSSMSVSRNDGKQFVDPLYDKVLVDVPCNTDRHVLISEDNNLFKPGRVDERLNLPSRQRDLLIAGIQSCKPGGTIVYSTCTLSPAQNDGVIQATMEHLWKETEIDSVVIDLSYLRPIFASIFSFFPETKYGQLVIPSLSSNFGPMYICKIKRIR
;
A
#
# COMPACT_ATOMS: atom_id res chain seq x y z
N MET A 1 -55.17 2.73 -24.52
CA MET A 1 -54.81 3.29 -25.85
C MET A 1 -53.44 2.70 -26.24
N PHE A 2 -53.45 1.61 -27.02
CA PHE A 2 -52.31 1.16 -27.84
C PHE A 2 -52.36 1.94 -29.19
N PRO A 3 -51.40 1.83 -30.14
CA PRO A 3 -50.05 1.21 -30.15
C PRO A 3 -49.00 2.18 -30.82
N LEU A 4 -47.71 1.89 -31.05
CA LEU A 4 -47.15 1.00 -32.08
C LEU A 4 -45.61 0.97 -32.00
N LYS A 5 -45.06 -0.25 -31.98
CA LYS A 5 -43.65 -0.57 -32.26
C LYS A 5 -43.41 -0.45 -33.77
N MET A 6 -42.34 0.23 -34.19
CA MET A 6 -41.77 0.06 -35.53
C MET A 6 -40.55 -0.86 -35.47
N ARG A 7 -40.69 -2.03 -36.11
CA ARG A 7 -39.59 -2.93 -36.51
C ARG A 7 -39.19 -2.57 -37.94
N ILE A 8 -37.90 -2.45 -38.20
CA ILE A 8 -37.31 -2.32 -39.53
C ILE A 8 -37.15 -3.73 -40.13
N PRO A 9 -37.66 -4.02 -41.35
CA PRO A 9 -37.45 -5.30 -42.02
C PRO A 9 -36.16 -5.31 -42.85
N VAL A 10 -35.44 -6.43 -42.80
CA VAL A 10 -34.28 -6.73 -43.65
C VAL A 10 -34.78 -7.30 -44.97
N SER A 11 -34.25 -6.77 -46.07
CA SER A 11 -34.65 -7.01 -47.45
C SER A 11 -34.36 -8.43 -47.96
N GLU A 12 -35.36 -9.04 -48.59
CA GLU A 12 -35.26 -10.21 -49.45
C GLU A 12 -34.78 -9.85 -50.87
N THR A 13 -34.10 -10.83 -51.46
CA THR A 13 -33.54 -10.92 -52.81
C THR A 13 -34.54 -10.68 -53.95
N ILE A 14 -34.16 -9.87 -54.95
CA ILE A 14 -34.84 -9.80 -56.25
C ILE A 14 -33.90 -10.31 -57.34
N SER A 15 -34.31 -11.38 -57.99
CA SER A 15 -33.72 -11.95 -59.20
C SER A 15 -34.19 -11.19 -60.44
N THR A 16 -33.26 -10.69 -61.26
CA THR A 16 -33.56 -10.19 -62.61
C THR A 16 -33.01 -11.16 -63.65
N SER A 17 -33.94 -11.84 -64.34
CA SER A 17 -33.69 -12.70 -65.48
C SER A 17 -33.58 -11.87 -66.77
N ILE A 18 -32.43 -11.88 -67.42
CA ILE A 18 -32.27 -11.37 -68.79
C ILE A 18 -32.38 -12.57 -69.75
N LYS A 19 -33.43 -12.57 -70.58
CA LYS A 19 -33.63 -13.50 -71.69
C LYS A 19 -32.70 -13.09 -72.84
N CYS A 20 -31.92 -14.03 -73.38
CA CYS A 20 -31.20 -13.85 -74.64
C CYS A 20 -31.72 -14.86 -75.66
N SER A 21 -32.06 -14.37 -76.85
CA SER A 21 -32.68 -15.09 -77.95
C SER A 21 -31.71 -15.98 -78.73
N SER A 22 -32.25 -17.11 -79.18
CA SER A 22 -31.78 -18.12 -80.14
C SER A 22 -30.84 -17.62 -81.26
N SER A 23 -29.69 -18.30 -81.47
CA SER A 23 -29.46 -19.23 -82.61
C SER A 23 -27.96 -19.49 -82.90
N TYR A 24 -27.53 -20.77 -82.84
CA TYR A 24 -26.28 -21.39 -83.35
C TYR A 24 -24.94 -20.91 -82.70
N ILE A 25 -23.94 -21.73 -82.30
CA ILE A 25 -23.37 -23.01 -82.77
C ILE A 25 -22.78 -23.78 -81.57
N LEU A 26 -22.92 -25.12 -81.57
CA LEU A 26 -22.37 -26.07 -80.59
C LEU A 26 -20.83 -26.20 -80.66
N ARG A 27 -20.16 -26.33 -79.49
CA ARG A 27 -19.37 -27.52 -79.10
C ARG A 27 -18.97 -27.47 -77.61
N PRO A 28 -19.01 -28.61 -76.89
CA PRO A 28 -18.79 -28.65 -75.45
C PRO A 28 -17.29 -28.73 -75.12
N CYS A 29 -16.78 -27.78 -74.34
CA CYS A 29 -15.48 -27.95 -73.68
C CYS A 29 -15.74 -28.42 -72.24
N GLN A 30 -15.55 -29.71 -71.99
CA GLN A 30 -15.52 -30.28 -70.65
C GLN A 30 -14.27 -29.78 -69.92
N GLN A 31 -14.39 -28.68 -69.21
CA GLN A 31 -13.50 -28.38 -68.08
C GLN A 31 -14.33 -28.44 -66.80
N THR A 32 -14.26 -29.59 -66.13
CA THR A 32 -14.74 -29.76 -64.77
C THR A 32 -13.83 -28.96 -63.84
N TYR A 33 -14.21 -27.73 -63.55
CA TYR A 33 -13.61 -26.97 -62.45
C TYR A 33 -14.05 -27.60 -61.12
N TYR A 34 -13.17 -28.38 -60.51
CA TYR A 34 -13.34 -28.78 -59.12
C TYR A 34 -13.22 -27.54 -58.24
N ILE A 35 -14.35 -26.94 -57.86
CA ILE A 35 -14.38 -25.94 -56.80
C ILE A 35 -14.01 -26.68 -55.50
N GLN A 36 -12.76 -26.53 -55.05
CA GLN A 36 -12.39 -26.92 -53.68
C GLN A 36 -13.27 -26.13 -52.72
N ARG A 37 -14.27 -26.78 -52.13
CA ARG A 37 -15.00 -26.23 -51.00
C ARG A 37 -14.00 -26.12 -49.84
N ARG A 38 -13.36 -24.95 -49.69
CA ARG A 38 -12.64 -24.61 -48.46
C ARG A 38 -13.68 -24.64 -47.34
N GLY A 39 -13.69 -25.73 -46.57
CA GLY A 39 -14.54 -25.86 -45.40
C GLY A 39 -14.24 -24.71 -44.46
N TYR A 40 -15.11 -23.71 -44.43
CA TYR A 40 -15.04 -22.64 -43.44
C TYR A 40 -15.36 -23.27 -42.09
N LYS A 41 -14.32 -23.63 -41.31
CA LYS A 41 -14.51 -23.97 -39.90
C LYS A 41 -15.11 -22.74 -39.23
N LYS A 42 -16.37 -22.84 -38.75
CA LYS A 42 -16.95 -21.84 -37.85
C LYS A 42 -16.02 -21.70 -36.65
N LYS A 43 -15.24 -20.61 -36.60
CA LYS A 43 -14.51 -20.23 -35.40
C LYS A 43 -15.54 -19.66 -34.42
N TRP A 44 -16.05 -20.49 -33.53
CA TRP A 44 -16.74 -19.99 -32.34
C TRP A 44 -15.67 -19.46 -31.38
N ALA A 45 -15.23 -18.22 -31.57
CA ALA A 45 -14.59 -17.50 -30.48
C ALA A 45 -15.72 -17.16 -29.49
N LYS A 46 -15.85 -17.96 -28.44
CA LYS A 46 -16.68 -17.58 -27.29
C LYS A 46 -15.92 -16.43 -26.64
N ASN A 47 -16.39 -15.21 -26.81
CA ASN A 47 -15.88 -14.08 -26.05
C ASN A 47 -16.19 -14.38 -24.58
N GLU A 48 -15.22 -14.94 -23.85
CA GLU A 48 -15.29 -14.93 -22.40
C GLU A 48 -15.37 -13.47 -21.96
N GLY A 49 -16.33 -13.16 -21.09
CA GLY A 49 -16.44 -11.82 -20.54
C GLY A 49 -15.12 -11.41 -19.89
N SER A 50 -14.79 -10.12 -19.97
CA SER A 50 -13.62 -9.59 -19.28
C SER A 50 -13.72 -9.92 -17.79
N LYS A 51 -12.63 -10.43 -17.20
CA LYS A 51 -12.60 -10.78 -15.78
C LYS A 51 -12.72 -9.48 -14.95
N PRO A 52 -13.43 -9.52 -13.80
CA PRO A 52 -13.48 -8.38 -12.88
C PRO A 52 -12.07 -7.98 -12.41
N TYR A 53 -11.85 -6.70 -12.10
CA TYR A 53 -10.55 -6.21 -11.63
C TYR A 53 -10.18 -6.80 -10.27
N THR A 54 -11.18 -7.10 -9.43
CA THR A 54 -10.99 -7.84 -8.18
C THR A 54 -10.36 -9.22 -8.39
N VAL A 55 -10.70 -9.91 -9.49
CA VAL A 55 -10.08 -11.20 -9.87
C VAL A 55 -8.64 -11.00 -10.34
N HIS A 56 -8.34 -9.92 -11.06
CA HIS A 56 -6.97 -9.57 -11.43
C HIS A 56 -6.11 -9.26 -10.19
N ALA A 57 -6.65 -8.51 -9.22
CA ALA A 57 -6.02 -8.24 -7.94
C ALA A 57 -5.71 -9.54 -7.18
N LEU A 58 -6.70 -10.43 -7.07
CA LEU A 58 -6.51 -11.71 -6.39
C LEU A 58 -5.45 -12.59 -7.06
N ASN A 59 -5.44 -12.68 -8.39
CA ASN A 59 -4.42 -13.45 -9.12
C ASN A 59 -3.00 -12.89 -8.91
N HIS A 60 -2.86 -11.55 -8.85
CA HIS A 60 -1.60 -10.92 -8.50
C HIS A 60 -1.16 -11.35 -7.10
N MET A 61 -2.03 -11.25 -6.09
CA MET A 61 -1.67 -11.66 -4.73
C MET A 61 -1.33 -13.15 -4.63
N GLU A 62 -2.03 -14.03 -5.35
CA GLU A 62 -1.70 -15.46 -5.43
C GLU A 62 -0.30 -15.71 -6.00
N THR A 63 0.14 -14.85 -6.92
CA THR A 63 1.45 -14.98 -7.57
C THR A 63 2.55 -14.45 -6.66
N PHE A 64 2.35 -13.29 -6.03
CA PHE A 64 3.42 -12.56 -5.34
C PHE A 64 3.40 -12.69 -3.82
N TYR A 65 2.24 -12.87 -3.20
CA TYR A 65 2.13 -12.93 -1.73
C TYR A 65 2.20 -14.38 -1.23
N LYS A 66 1.68 -15.34 -1.98
CA LYS A 66 1.73 -16.77 -1.59
C LYS A 66 3.15 -17.27 -1.30
N PRO A 67 4.20 -16.97 -2.09
CA PRO A 67 5.56 -17.39 -1.76
C PRO A 67 6.09 -16.76 -0.47
N VAL A 68 5.68 -15.52 -0.17
CA VAL A 68 6.10 -14.75 1.02
C VAL A 68 5.47 -15.32 2.28
N PHE A 69 4.14 -15.49 2.28
CA PHE A 69 3.39 -15.92 3.47
C PHE A 69 3.28 -17.44 3.62
N LYS A 70 3.69 -18.22 2.61
CA LYS A 70 3.78 -19.69 2.65
C LYS A 70 2.48 -20.31 3.19
N ASN A 71 2.56 -21.04 4.30
CA ASN A 71 1.43 -21.72 4.93
C ASN A 71 0.39 -20.77 5.57
N LEU A 72 0.75 -19.51 5.83
CA LEU A 72 -0.18 -18.49 6.34
C LEU A 72 -1.07 -17.91 5.24
N TRP A 73 -0.65 -18.00 3.96
CA TRP A 73 -1.35 -17.38 2.85
C TRP A 73 -2.84 -17.76 2.75
N PRO A 74 -3.25 -19.04 2.87
CA PRO A 74 -4.67 -19.39 2.79
C PRO A 74 -5.54 -18.70 3.85
N SER A 75 -5.02 -18.55 5.08
CA SER A 75 -5.71 -17.86 6.18
C SER A 75 -5.81 -16.35 5.93
N ILE A 76 -4.74 -15.74 5.46
CA ILE A 76 -4.73 -14.31 5.10
C ILE A 76 -5.69 -14.04 3.96
N ARG A 77 -5.63 -14.86 2.90
CA ARG A 77 -6.46 -14.76 1.71
C ARG A 77 -7.95 -14.85 2.03
N ILE A 78 -8.39 -15.84 2.82
CA ILE A 78 -9.81 -15.94 3.16
C ILE A 78 -10.28 -14.75 4.02
N SER A 79 -9.41 -14.23 4.88
CA SER A 79 -9.69 -13.06 5.72
C SER A 79 -9.81 -11.77 4.90
N LEU A 80 -8.98 -11.60 3.88
CA LEU A 80 -9.07 -10.50 2.92
C LEU A 80 -10.39 -10.50 2.12
N LEU A 81 -10.88 -11.69 1.76
CA LEU A 81 -12.11 -11.90 1.00
C LEU A 81 -13.39 -11.88 1.88
N THR A 82 -13.22 -11.82 3.20
CA THR A 82 -14.32 -11.78 4.17
C THR A 82 -14.46 -10.36 4.75
N THR A 83 -15.63 -10.04 5.29
CA THR A 83 -15.92 -8.75 5.94
C THR A 83 -14.87 -8.41 7.00
N SER A 84 -14.27 -7.22 6.90
CA SER A 84 -13.32 -6.72 7.89
C SER A 84 -14.01 -6.36 9.20
N LYS A 85 -13.25 -6.45 10.28
CA LYS A 85 -13.67 -5.95 11.58
C LYS A 85 -13.34 -4.46 11.69
N TYR A 86 -14.17 -3.72 12.43
CA TYR A 86 -13.98 -2.30 12.70
C TYR A 86 -13.83 -2.08 14.20
N CYS A 87 -13.16 -0.99 14.59
CA CYS A 87 -13.27 -0.44 15.93
C CYS A 87 -14.09 0.84 15.93
N ALA A 88 -14.61 1.20 17.09
CA ALA A 88 -15.15 2.51 17.38
C ALA A 88 -14.10 3.34 18.14
N LEU A 89 -13.46 4.29 17.45
CA LEU A 89 -12.60 5.30 18.07
C LEU A 89 -13.50 6.33 18.77
N LEU A 90 -13.44 6.41 20.10
CA LEU A 90 -14.24 7.35 20.88
C LEU A 90 -13.85 8.79 20.52
N ASN A 91 -14.85 9.67 20.44
CA ASN A 91 -14.62 11.09 20.23
C ASN A 91 -14.63 11.85 21.56
N ASN A 92 -13.46 12.28 22.00
CA ASN A 92 -13.27 13.06 23.23
C ASN A 92 -13.85 14.48 23.15
N TYR A 93 -14.11 14.99 21.94
CA TYR A 93 -14.73 16.31 21.75
C TYR A 93 -16.26 16.26 21.85
N ASN A 94 -16.87 15.07 21.85
CA ASN A 94 -18.30 14.93 22.07
C ASN A 94 -18.65 15.20 23.56
N SER A 95 -19.69 16.01 23.79
CA SER A 95 -20.09 16.43 25.14
C SER A 95 -20.65 15.28 26.02
N GLU A 96 -21.09 14.19 25.41
CA GLU A 96 -21.61 12.99 26.06
C GLU A 96 -20.67 11.78 25.89
N SER A 97 -19.37 11.99 25.73
CA SER A 97 -18.37 10.94 25.49
C SER A 97 -18.44 9.79 26.50
N ASP A 98 -18.63 10.08 27.78
CA ASP A 98 -18.79 9.06 28.84
C ASP A 98 -20.03 8.18 28.62
N LYS A 99 -21.15 8.76 28.15
CA LYS A 99 -22.37 7.99 27.84
C LYS A 99 -22.15 7.13 26.60
N VAL A 100 -21.42 7.64 25.61
CA VAL A 100 -21.06 6.89 24.41
C VAL A 100 -20.13 5.72 24.76
N GLU A 101 -19.16 5.94 25.64
CA GLU A 101 -18.29 4.88 26.15
C GLU A 101 -19.10 3.77 26.83
N ASN A 102 -20.03 4.12 27.73
CA ASN A 102 -20.90 3.13 28.38
C ASN A 102 -21.79 2.39 27.36
N TYR A 103 -22.34 3.12 26.38
CA TYR A 103 -23.11 2.52 25.29
C TYR A 103 -22.29 1.49 24.50
N LEU A 104 -21.02 1.76 24.18
CA LEU A 104 -20.17 0.80 23.47
C LEU A 104 -19.88 -0.45 24.32
N LYS A 105 -19.70 -0.27 25.64
CA LYS A 105 -19.52 -1.36 26.60
C LYS A 105 -20.77 -2.24 26.73
N ASP A 106 -21.96 -1.62 26.77
CA ASP A 106 -23.24 -2.34 26.82
C ASP A 106 -23.46 -3.24 25.60
N PHE A 107 -22.88 -2.87 24.45
CA PHE A 107 -22.90 -3.70 23.25
C PHE A 107 -21.91 -4.86 23.28
N GLY A 108 -21.09 -5.00 24.33
CA GLY A 108 -20.10 -6.08 24.48
C GLY A 108 -18.72 -5.75 23.92
N ALA A 109 -18.45 -4.50 23.53
CA ALA A 109 -17.12 -4.06 23.16
C ALA A 109 -16.31 -3.65 24.39
N TYR A 110 -14.99 -3.81 24.33
CA TYR A 110 -14.08 -3.40 25.42
C TYR A 110 -13.09 -2.36 24.93
N ASN A 111 -12.54 -1.57 25.86
CA ASN A 111 -11.51 -0.58 25.56
C ASN A 111 -10.17 -1.31 25.32
N ALA A 112 -9.74 -1.38 24.06
CA ALA A 112 -8.53 -2.06 23.67
C ALA A 112 -7.25 -1.37 24.17
N MET A 113 -7.30 -0.07 24.48
CA MET A 113 -6.14 0.66 25.00
C MET A 113 -5.85 0.34 26.46
N GLU A 114 -6.87 0.07 27.27
CA GLU A 114 -6.70 -0.39 28.66
C GLU A 114 -6.05 -1.79 28.71
N GLU A 115 -6.48 -2.67 27.81
CA GLU A 115 -5.89 -4.00 27.69
C GLU A 115 -4.43 -3.91 27.21
N ALA A 116 -4.15 -3.07 26.20
CA ALA A 116 -2.80 -2.81 25.73
C ALA A 116 -1.91 -2.21 26.84
N ALA A 117 -2.41 -1.26 27.64
CA ALA A 117 -1.67 -0.69 28.76
C ALA A 117 -1.32 -1.76 29.82
N SER A 118 -2.26 -2.66 30.11
CA SER A 118 -2.03 -3.80 31.01
C SER A 118 -0.99 -4.77 30.46
N ALA A 119 -1.03 -5.05 29.16
CA ALA A 119 -0.05 -5.90 28.48
C ALA A 119 1.34 -5.25 28.45
N ARG A 120 1.42 -3.94 28.22
CA ARG A 120 2.66 -3.15 28.29
C ARG A 120 3.32 -3.25 29.66
N LYS A 121 2.56 -3.10 30.75
CA LYS A 121 3.09 -3.23 32.10
C LYS A 121 3.73 -4.60 32.33
N LYS A 122 3.04 -5.68 31.93
CA LYS A 122 3.56 -7.06 32.01
C LYS A 122 4.80 -7.27 31.16
N TYR A 123 4.85 -6.67 29.97
CA TYR A 123 6.00 -6.72 29.07
C TYR A 123 7.23 -6.08 29.73
N LEU A 124 7.10 -4.86 30.24
CA LEU A 124 8.19 -4.13 30.91
C LEU A 124 8.66 -4.83 32.19
N GLU A 125 7.75 -5.42 32.97
CA GLU A 125 8.12 -6.23 34.14
C GLU A 125 8.96 -7.45 33.76
N LYS A 126 8.70 -8.05 32.58
CA LYS A 126 9.46 -9.20 32.08
C LYS A 126 10.83 -8.79 31.54
N GLU A 127 10.91 -7.70 30.78
CA GLU A 127 12.19 -7.17 30.29
C GLU A 127 13.09 -6.71 31.44
N ASN A 128 12.56 -5.97 32.41
CA ASN A 128 13.34 -5.53 33.56
C ASN A 128 13.90 -6.71 34.38
N LYS A 129 13.13 -7.80 34.53
CA LYS A 129 13.64 -9.04 35.14
C LYS A 129 14.76 -9.67 34.34
N GLN A 130 14.68 -9.64 33.01
CA GLN A 130 15.70 -10.19 32.14
C GLN A 130 17.00 -9.36 32.16
N ILE A 131 16.90 -8.03 32.15
CA ILE A 131 18.03 -7.11 32.30
C ILE A 131 18.72 -7.29 33.68
N LEU A 132 17.94 -7.49 34.75
CA LEU A 132 18.49 -7.78 36.08
C LEU A 132 19.23 -9.13 36.15
N ILE A 133 18.92 -10.08 35.25
CA ILE A 133 19.63 -11.36 35.11
C ILE A 133 20.89 -11.19 34.26
N GLU A 134 20.86 -10.33 33.25
CA GLU A 134 21.96 -10.14 32.28
C GLU A 134 23.04 -9.13 32.74
N ASN A 135 22.73 -8.22 33.68
CA ASN A 135 23.67 -7.22 34.21
C ASN A 135 24.76 -7.77 35.17
N SER A 136 25.13 -9.05 35.05
CA SER A 136 26.36 -9.60 35.63
C SER A 136 27.61 -9.44 34.75
N SER A 137 27.54 -8.77 33.60
CA SER A 137 28.73 -8.53 32.77
C SER A 137 28.64 -7.34 31.81
N LEU A 138 29.45 -6.32 32.14
CA LEU A 138 30.05 -5.25 31.32
C LEU A 138 29.22 -4.00 30.96
N PRO A 139 29.88 -2.82 30.87
CA PRO A 139 29.22 -1.52 30.76
C PRO A 139 28.93 -1.13 29.31
N LEU A 140 27.79 -0.46 29.12
CA LEU A 140 27.46 0.31 27.92
C LEU A 140 28.34 1.57 27.86
N ASP A 141 29.12 1.71 26.79
CA ASP A 141 29.21 3.00 26.08
C ASP A 141 29.78 2.86 24.66
N SER A 142 29.36 3.80 23.82
CA SER A 142 29.62 3.98 22.37
C SER A 142 28.91 3.00 21.43
N PHE A 143 28.15 3.48 20.43
CA PHE A 143 28.00 2.89 19.08
C PHE A 143 26.93 3.66 18.24
N LEU A 144 27.22 4.92 17.88
CA LEU A 144 26.52 5.60 16.78
C LEU A 144 27.50 6.07 15.69
N ASP A 145 28.60 5.36 15.48
CA ASP A 145 29.52 5.66 14.37
C ASP A 145 28.93 5.17 13.04
N PHE A 146 28.55 6.10 12.18
CA PHE A 146 28.15 5.81 10.81
C PHE A 146 29.40 5.58 9.94
N PRO A 147 29.39 4.64 8.97
CA PRO A 147 30.52 4.43 8.08
C PRO A 147 30.90 5.70 7.30
N LYS A 148 32.13 5.79 6.79
CA LYS A 148 32.50 6.90 5.90
C LYS A 148 31.67 6.83 4.62
N ARG A 149 30.99 7.92 4.27
CA ARG A 149 30.19 8.03 3.04
C ARG A 149 31.10 7.94 1.79
N PRO A 150 30.59 7.41 0.67
CA PRO A 150 31.32 7.48 -0.59
C PRO A 150 31.54 8.95 -0.98
N GLN A 151 32.79 9.32 -1.25
CA GLN A 151 33.12 10.67 -1.73
C GLN A 151 32.56 10.84 -3.14
N LYS A 152 31.79 11.91 -3.40
CA LYS A 152 31.46 12.33 -4.76
C LYS A 152 32.78 12.64 -5.47
N LYS A 153 33.07 11.98 -6.58
CA LYS A 153 34.15 12.42 -7.47
C LYS A 153 33.76 13.80 -7.97
N GLU A 154 34.51 14.83 -7.57
CA GLU A 154 34.49 16.11 -8.24
C GLU A 154 35.12 15.89 -9.61
N ASP A 155 34.33 15.98 -10.68
CA ASP A 155 34.86 16.01 -12.03
C ASP A 155 35.60 17.34 -12.19
N GLU A 156 36.93 17.27 -12.17
CA GLU A 156 37.81 18.38 -12.53
C GLU A 156 37.55 18.81 -13.98
N ASN A 157 37.57 20.12 -14.17
CA ASN A 157 37.41 20.81 -15.45
C ASN A 157 38.37 20.26 -16.50
N ASP A 158 37.85 19.81 -17.64
CA ASP A 158 38.62 19.80 -18.88
C ASP A 158 37.85 20.52 -20.00
N GLU A 159 38.60 21.46 -20.57
CA GLU A 159 38.26 22.50 -21.52
C GLU A 159 38.04 21.88 -22.90
N TYR A 160 36.82 21.91 -23.43
CA TYR A 160 36.56 21.43 -24.80
C TYR A 160 37.05 22.45 -25.83
N ASN A 161 38.24 22.19 -26.38
CA ASN A 161 38.66 22.73 -27.67
C ASN A 161 37.85 22.07 -28.81
N ASN A 162 37.29 22.92 -29.67
CA ASN A 162 36.74 22.54 -30.96
C ASN A 162 37.86 22.12 -31.91
N GLU A 163 37.85 20.89 -32.41
CA GLU A 163 38.35 20.57 -33.74
C GLU A 163 37.72 19.26 -34.26
N SER A 164 37.54 19.23 -35.58
CA SER A 164 36.69 18.36 -36.39
C SER A 164 37.32 17.02 -36.83
N PHE A 165 36.49 16.15 -37.45
CA PHE A 165 36.79 14.91 -38.22
C PHE A 165 37.05 13.65 -37.38
N ASP A 166 36.58 12.44 -37.67
CA ASP A 166 35.97 11.84 -38.87
C ASP A 166 35.14 10.58 -38.46
N GLU A 167 34.28 10.12 -39.36
CA GLU A 167 33.48 8.90 -39.24
C GLU A 167 34.34 7.62 -39.21
N THR A 168 34.10 6.74 -38.22
CA THR A 168 34.02 5.25 -38.30
C THR A 168 34.42 4.61 -36.95
N GLU A 169 33.88 3.41 -36.70
CA GLU A 169 34.10 2.50 -35.56
C GLU A 169 33.09 2.57 -34.40
N GLU A 170 31.92 1.93 -34.60
CA GLU A 170 31.20 1.26 -33.51
C GLU A 170 31.58 -0.22 -33.50
N GLU A 171 32.45 -0.60 -32.57
CA GLU A 171 32.70 -1.99 -32.19
C GLU A 171 31.66 -2.47 -31.15
N ALA A 172 31.05 -3.60 -31.51
CA ALA A 172 30.26 -4.57 -30.76
C ALA A 172 30.16 -4.42 -29.22
N VAL A 173 28.95 -4.05 -28.75
CA VAL A 173 28.45 -4.45 -27.42
C VAL A 173 27.70 -5.78 -27.56
N ASP A 174 28.16 -6.78 -26.82
CA ASP A 174 27.65 -8.15 -26.79
C ASP A 174 26.13 -8.22 -26.58
N LYS A 175 25.43 -8.59 -27.65
CA LYS A 175 24.07 -9.11 -27.58
C LYS A 175 24.14 -10.51 -26.99
N ILE A 176 23.78 -10.65 -25.72
CA ILE A 176 23.47 -11.97 -25.15
C ILE A 176 22.20 -12.47 -25.82
N GLU A 177 22.36 -13.29 -26.86
CA GLU A 177 21.28 -14.06 -27.46
C GLU A 177 20.68 -14.99 -26.39
N PRO A 178 19.34 -15.11 -26.27
CA PRO A 178 18.74 -16.12 -25.44
C PRO A 178 19.09 -17.48 -26.04
N VAL A 179 19.84 -18.29 -25.28
CA VAL A 179 20.12 -19.70 -25.61
C VAL A 179 18.81 -20.47 -25.54
N VAL A 180 18.04 -20.41 -26.63
CA VAL A 180 17.01 -21.37 -26.95
C VAL A 180 17.75 -22.62 -27.38
N GLY A 181 17.82 -23.61 -26.49
CA GLY A 181 18.35 -24.92 -26.82
C GLY A 181 17.72 -25.43 -28.12
N LYS A 182 18.55 -25.61 -29.15
CA LYS A 182 18.19 -26.27 -30.41
C LYS A 182 17.78 -27.71 -30.08
N ASN A 183 16.49 -27.93 -29.87
CA ASN A 183 15.72 -29.16 -30.16
C ASN A 183 14.32 -29.10 -29.50
N THR A 184 13.55 -28.04 -29.76
CA THR A 184 12.11 -28.03 -29.45
C THR A 184 11.33 -28.00 -30.76
N SER A 185 10.48 -29.01 -30.94
CA SER A 185 9.64 -29.22 -32.11
C SER A 185 8.64 -28.07 -32.25
N LEU A 186 8.22 -27.75 -33.48
CA LEU A 186 7.14 -26.78 -33.78
C LEU A 186 5.78 -27.14 -33.13
N HIS A 187 5.71 -28.27 -32.41
CA HIS A 187 4.56 -28.78 -31.67
C HIS A 187 4.67 -28.65 -30.14
N ASP A 188 5.69 -27.99 -29.62
CA ASP A 188 5.78 -27.76 -28.17
C ASP A 188 4.77 -26.68 -27.76
N PHE A 189 3.57 -27.15 -27.46
CA PHE A 189 2.47 -26.38 -26.90
C PHE A 189 2.92 -25.82 -25.53
N ILE A 190 3.44 -24.60 -25.52
CA ILE A 190 3.63 -23.83 -24.29
C ILE A 190 2.24 -23.39 -23.84
N PRO A 191 1.73 -23.89 -22.69
CA PRO A 191 0.42 -23.47 -22.21
C PRO A 191 0.45 -21.95 -22.01
N THR A 192 -0.51 -21.22 -22.59
CA THR A 192 -0.63 -19.75 -22.52
C THR A 192 -0.72 -19.22 -21.07
N LYS A 193 -0.91 -20.12 -20.09
CA LYS A 193 -0.83 -19.84 -18.66
C LYS A 193 0.60 -19.64 -18.12
N LYS A 194 1.64 -19.79 -18.94
CA LYS A 194 3.05 -19.62 -18.55
C LYS A 194 3.78 -18.48 -19.28
N VAL A 195 3.10 -17.72 -20.14
CA VAL A 195 3.69 -16.57 -20.82
C VAL A 195 3.35 -15.32 -20.02
N PHE A 196 4.28 -14.89 -19.18
CA PHE A 196 4.21 -13.58 -18.55
C PHE A 196 4.51 -12.52 -19.61
N SER A 197 3.72 -11.45 -19.62
CA SER A 197 4.07 -10.25 -20.39
C SER A 197 5.37 -9.64 -19.86
N GLU A 198 6.09 -8.88 -20.68
CA GLU A 198 7.31 -8.17 -20.29
C GLU A 198 7.10 -7.31 -19.02
N LYS A 199 5.91 -6.70 -18.88
CA LYS A 199 5.50 -5.95 -17.68
C LYS A 199 5.29 -6.84 -16.45
N GLU A 200 4.83 -8.08 -16.62
CA GLU A 200 4.68 -9.06 -15.52
C GLU A 200 6.02 -9.67 -15.11
N LEU A 201 6.95 -9.84 -16.06
CA LEU A 201 8.33 -10.23 -15.78
C LEU A 201 9.06 -9.14 -15.01
N LEU A 202 8.89 -7.86 -15.38
CA LEU A 202 9.38 -6.72 -14.59
C LEU A 202 8.77 -6.70 -13.17
N GLN A 203 7.48 -7.02 -13.03
CA GLN A 203 6.85 -7.13 -11.71
C GLN A 203 7.44 -8.28 -10.89
N GLN A 204 7.72 -9.43 -11.50
CA GLN A 204 8.45 -10.53 -10.87
C GLN A 204 9.87 -10.15 -10.50
N GLN A 205 10.58 -9.43 -11.36
CA GLN A 205 11.93 -8.95 -11.10
C GLN A 205 11.96 -7.92 -9.97
N ILE A 206 11.02 -6.98 -9.89
CA ILE A 206 10.89 -6.02 -8.78
C ILE A 206 10.55 -6.74 -7.48
N VAL A 207 9.64 -7.72 -7.51
CA VAL A 207 9.31 -8.52 -6.34
C VAL A 207 10.47 -9.45 -5.93
N SER A 208 11.24 -9.98 -6.89
CA SER A 208 12.38 -10.86 -6.61
C SER A 208 13.64 -10.09 -6.18
N THR A 209 13.86 -8.89 -6.70
CA THR A 209 14.90 -7.97 -6.19
C THR A 209 14.54 -7.38 -4.83
N SER A 210 13.24 -7.26 -4.52
CA SER A 210 12.79 -6.96 -3.15
C SER A 210 12.71 -8.18 -2.24
N THR A 211 12.81 -9.41 -2.76
CA THR A 211 13.17 -10.59 -1.95
C THR A 211 14.69 -10.67 -1.78
N PHE A 212 15.25 -9.62 -1.18
CA PHE A 212 16.50 -9.53 -0.39
C PHE A 212 17.62 -10.59 -0.58
N SER A 213 17.96 -11.02 -1.80
CA SER A 213 19.11 -11.92 -2.01
C SER A 213 20.27 -11.36 -2.81
N ASP A 214 20.15 -10.20 -3.48
CA ASP A 214 21.24 -9.69 -4.35
C ASP A 214 21.30 -8.15 -4.42
N SER A 215 21.50 -7.47 -3.29
CA SER A 215 22.08 -6.12 -3.31
C SER A 215 23.50 -6.17 -2.77
N THR A 216 24.47 -6.05 -3.67
CA THR A 216 25.94 -6.05 -3.44
C THR A 216 26.45 -4.79 -2.72
N VAL A 217 25.56 -4.03 -2.08
CA VAL A 217 25.90 -2.80 -1.35
C VAL A 217 25.35 -2.94 0.06
N ASP A 218 26.23 -3.31 0.99
CA ASP A 218 25.97 -3.28 2.43
C ASP A 218 25.77 -1.82 2.88
N VAL A 219 24.58 -1.27 2.70
CA VAL A 219 24.15 -0.08 3.45
C VAL A 219 23.74 -0.56 4.84
N PRO A 220 24.50 -0.24 5.90
CA PRO A 220 24.19 -0.71 7.24
C PRO A 220 23.02 0.11 7.79
N ILE A 221 21.80 -0.33 7.48
CA ILE A 221 20.59 0.21 8.09
C ILE A 221 20.60 -0.22 9.55
N LYS A 222 20.85 0.74 10.45
CA LYS A 222 20.85 0.51 11.89
C LYS A 222 19.41 0.43 12.40
N VAL A 223 19.09 -0.68 13.05
CA VAL A 223 17.87 -0.84 13.84
C VAL A 223 18.27 -0.67 15.30
N ILE A 224 17.68 0.32 15.98
CA ILE A 224 17.95 0.61 17.38
C ILE A 224 16.73 0.32 18.23
N GLN A 225 16.97 -0.07 19.48
CA GLN A 225 15.92 -0.16 20.49
C GLN A 225 15.83 1.18 21.23
N GLU A 226 14.61 1.66 21.44
CA GLU A 226 14.31 2.80 22.29
C GLU A 226 13.38 2.36 23.42
N GLN A 227 13.25 3.21 24.44
CA GLN A 227 12.30 2.98 25.52
C GLN A 227 10.88 2.82 24.95
N VAL A 228 10.16 1.79 25.43
CA VAL A 228 8.77 1.57 25.03
C VAL A 228 7.94 2.80 25.44
N PRO A 229 7.32 3.51 24.48
CA PRO A 229 6.57 4.73 24.77
C PRO A 229 5.36 4.46 25.64
N GLU A 230 4.88 5.48 26.35
CA GLU A 230 3.59 5.41 27.02
C GLU A 230 2.45 5.38 25.98
N LEU A 231 1.36 4.70 26.32
CA LEU A 231 0.19 4.69 25.45
C LEU A 231 -0.65 5.94 25.76
N PRO A 232 -1.19 6.64 24.73
CA PRO A 232 -2.00 7.84 24.94
C PRO A 232 -3.28 7.50 25.71
N ASN A 233 -3.36 7.92 26.98
CA ASN A 233 -4.49 7.60 27.88
C ASN A 233 -5.83 8.20 27.40
N SER A 234 -5.77 9.33 26.71
CA SER A 234 -6.91 10.03 26.10
C SER A 234 -7.50 9.26 24.91
N MET A 235 -6.66 8.57 24.14
CA MET A 235 -7.09 7.86 22.95
C MET A 235 -7.74 6.54 23.35
N LYS A 236 -9.07 6.44 23.24
CA LYS A 236 -9.83 5.22 23.53
C LYS A 236 -10.46 4.65 22.27
N PHE A 237 -10.31 3.35 22.05
CA PHE A 237 -11.03 2.67 20.98
C PHE A 237 -11.59 1.33 21.44
N PHE A 238 -12.78 1.03 20.94
CA PHE A 238 -13.58 -0.12 21.35
C PHE A 238 -13.58 -1.17 20.25
N VAL A 239 -13.35 -2.42 20.64
CA VAL A 239 -13.40 -3.58 19.76
C VAL A 239 -14.22 -4.68 20.40
N TYR A 240 -14.89 -5.48 19.57
CA TYR A 240 -15.46 -6.75 20.02
C TYR A 240 -14.34 -7.78 20.28
N PRO A 241 -14.53 -8.73 21.22
CA PRO A 241 -13.59 -9.84 21.47
C PRO A 241 -13.18 -10.62 20.22
N LYS A 242 -12.00 -11.25 20.25
CA LYS A 242 -11.55 -12.13 19.14
C LYS A 242 -12.59 -13.24 18.90
N GLY A 243 -12.90 -13.49 17.62
CA GLY A 243 -13.94 -14.43 17.19
C GLY A 243 -15.35 -13.83 17.12
N ASP A 244 -15.60 -12.70 17.75
CA ASP A 244 -16.86 -11.97 17.60
C ASP A 244 -16.85 -11.14 16.31
N VAL A 245 -17.88 -11.36 15.48
CA VAL A 245 -18.09 -10.77 14.15
C VAL A 245 -19.18 -9.69 14.15
N SER A 246 -19.62 -9.25 15.33
CA SER A 246 -20.59 -8.17 15.48
C SER A 246 -20.07 -6.87 14.87
N ASN A 247 -21.00 -6.10 14.28
CA ASN A 247 -20.70 -4.78 13.73
C ASN A 247 -21.20 -3.70 14.68
N PHE A 248 -20.41 -2.65 14.82
CA PHE A 248 -20.87 -1.45 15.50
C PHE A 248 -22.01 -0.79 14.71
N PRO A 249 -23.02 -0.24 15.39
CA PRO A 249 -24.00 0.62 14.73
C PRO A 249 -23.29 1.85 14.15
N ASN A 250 -23.89 2.46 13.13
CA ASN A 250 -23.38 3.73 12.63
C ASN A 250 -23.56 4.82 13.70
N PRO A 251 -22.55 5.67 13.95
CA PRO A 251 -22.67 6.75 14.91
C PRO A 251 -23.73 7.74 14.43
N LYS A 252 -24.58 8.20 15.35
CA LYS A 252 -25.68 9.12 15.06
C LYS A 252 -25.41 10.46 15.69
N MET A 253 -25.55 11.54 14.92
CA MET A 253 -25.54 12.90 15.47
C MET A 253 -26.86 13.13 16.19
N LYS A 254 -26.81 13.52 17.48
CA LYS A 254 -27.95 14.16 18.15
C LYS A 254 -28.02 15.62 17.70
N HIS A 255 -29.19 16.24 17.77
CA HIS A 255 -29.37 17.63 17.32
C HIS A 255 -28.36 18.57 17.99
N GLY A 256 -27.47 19.17 17.18
CA GLY A 256 -26.48 20.15 17.63
C GLY A 256 -25.21 19.59 18.26
N ASP A 257 -25.01 18.27 18.28
CA ASP A 257 -23.83 17.63 18.90
C ASP A 257 -22.93 16.95 17.86
N LEU A 258 -21.68 16.67 18.25
CA LEU A 258 -20.67 15.99 17.43
C LEU A 258 -20.92 14.48 17.39
N LEU A 259 -20.36 13.77 16.41
CA LEU A 259 -20.44 12.30 16.39
C LEU A 259 -19.66 11.70 17.57
N GLY A 260 -20.24 10.71 18.25
CA GLY A 260 -19.66 10.13 19.47
C GLY A 260 -18.47 9.20 19.26
N TYR A 261 -18.36 8.56 18.09
CA TYR A 261 -17.22 7.69 17.74
C TYR A 261 -17.06 7.55 16.23
N TYR A 262 -15.84 7.29 15.76
CA TYR A 262 -15.49 7.06 14.37
C TYR A 262 -15.22 5.57 14.11
N LEU A 263 -15.83 5.02 13.05
CA LEU A 263 -15.60 3.64 12.65
C LEU A 263 -14.46 3.54 11.65
N LEU A 264 -13.45 2.73 11.98
CA LEU A 264 -12.28 2.49 11.15
C LEU A 264 -11.66 1.12 11.44
N ASP A 265 -10.71 0.71 10.60
CA ASP A 265 -9.87 -0.44 10.88
C ASP A 265 -8.97 -0.12 12.08
N ALA A 266 -9.05 -0.91 13.15
CA ALA A 266 -8.29 -0.70 14.38
C ALA A 266 -6.78 -0.69 14.16
N THR A 267 -6.27 -1.37 13.13
CA THR A 267 -4.85 -1.33 12.78
C THR A 267 -4.39 0.05 12.32
N SER A 268 -5.29 0.90 11.82
CA SER A 268 -4.98 2.29 11.45
C SER A 268 -4.61 3.17 12.64
N LEU A 269 -4.84 2.69 13.88
CA LEU A 269 -4.46 3.39 15.11
C LEU A 269 -3.01 3.08 15.52
N LEU A 270 -2.45 1.97 15.08
CA LEU A 270 -1.08 1.58 15.43
C LEU A 270 0.00 2.54 14.90
N PRO A 271 -0.09 3.11 13.67
CA PRO A 271 0.85 4.14 13.24
C PRO A 271 0.84 5.37 14.15
N VAL A 272 -0.34 5.76 14.66
CA VAL A 272 -0.50 6.88 15.59
C VAL A 272 0.13 6.56 16.95
N VAL A 273 -0.10 5.35 17.47
CA VAL A 273 0.54 4.88 18.71
C VAL A 273 2.07 4.79 18.55
N ALA A 274 2.57 4.33 17.41
CA ALA A 274 4.00 4.23 17.14
C ALA A 274 4.66 5.62 17.01
N LEU A 275 3.94 6.61 16.48
CA LEU A 275 4.43 7.98 16.29
C LEU A 275 4.75 8.65 17.63
N ASP A 276 4.02 8.26 18.69
CA ASP A 276 4.30 8.67 20.07
C ASP A 276 4.35 10.21 20.20
N ILE A 277 3.21 10.84 19.89
CA ILE A 277 3.04 12.30 19.92
C ILE A 277 3.09 12.77 21.37
N GLN A 278 3.92 13.77 21.63
CA GLN A 278 4.07 14.42 22.92
C GLN A 278 3.43 15.81 22.90
N GLU A 279 3.25 16.38 24.09
CA GLU A 279 2.82 17.78 24.21
C GLU A 279 3.83 18.70 23.51
N ARG A 280 3.31 19.67 22.74
CA ARG A 280 4.09 20.66 21.98
C ARG A 280 4.77 20.15 20.70
N ASP A 281 4.50 18.91 20.30
CA ASP A 281 4.97 18.43 19.01
C ASP A 281 4.25 19.16 17.85
N SER A 282 5.02 19.63 16.88
CA SER A 282 4.54 20.01 15.57
C SER A 282 4.42 18.76 14.70
N VAL A 283 3.20 18.44 14.25
CA VAL A 283 2.88 17.19 13.56
C VAL A 283 2.55 17.41 12.08
N LEU A 284 3.09 16.59 11.20
CA LEU A 284 2.72 16.53 9.78
C LEU A 284 2.06 15.20 9.45
N ASP A 285 0.84 15.26 8.92
CA ASP A 285 0.19 14.16 8.20
C ASP A 285 0.34 14.39 6.69
N LEU A 286 1.32 13.71 6.09
CA LEU A 286 1.77 14.03 4.72
C LEU A 286 0.76 13.61 3.64
N CYS A 287 -0.07 12.60 3.95
CA CYS A 287 -1.05 11.98 3.07
C CYS A 287 -2.38 11.76 3.84
N ALA A 288 -2.89 12.85 4.41
CA ALA A 288 -3.89 12.86 5.47
C ALA A 288 -5.27 12.36 5.08
N ALA A 289 -5.69 12.58 3.84
CA ALA A 289 -7.07 12.33 3.48
C ALA A 289 -7.33 10.81 3.34
N PRO A 290 -8.50 10.27 3.74
CA PRO A 290 -9.73 10.98 4.09
C PRO A 290 -9.79 11.53 5.53
N GLY A 291 -8.77 11.34 6.38
CA GLY A 291 -8.69 12.00 7.70
C GLY A 291 -8.87 11.10 8.93
N GLY A 292 -8.98 9.77 8.76
CA GLY A 292 -9.17 8.85 9.90
C GLY A 292 -7.98 8.79 10.85
N LYS A 293 -6.75 8.74 10.32
CA LYS A 293 -5.52 8.78 11.14
C LYS A 293 -5.27 10.17 11.71
N THR A 294 -5.58 11.21 10.96
CA THR A 294 -5.58 12.61 11.45
C THR A 294 -6.51 12.78 12.65
N LEU A 295 -7.75 12.28 12.56
CA LEU A 295 -8.69 12.29 13.68
C LEU A 295 -8.12 11.52 14.87
N ALA A 296 -7.54 10.33 14.64
CA ALA A 296 -6.91 9.53 15.69
C ALA A 296 -5.74 10.27 16.39
N MET A 297 -4.90 11.00 15.64
CA MET A 297 -3.86 11.85 16.22
C MET A 297 -4.46 12.97 17.08
N LEU A 298 -5.55 13.61 16.64
CA LEU A 298 -6.22 14.64 17.44
C LEU A 298 -6.86 14.06 18.71
N GLN A 299 -7.31 12.80 18.69
CA GLN A 299 -7.85 12.13 19.89
C GLN A 299 -6.79 11.87 20.97
N THR A 300 -5.49 12.01 20.68
CA THR A 300 -4.46 11.95 21.73
C THR A 300 -4.46 13.20 22.61
N LEU A 301 -5.07 14.31 22.17
CA LEU A 301 -5.13 15.60 22.89
C LEU A 301 -3.74 16.19 23.24
N GLN A 302 -2.68 15.71 22.60
CA GLN A 302 -1.29 16.14 22.85
C GLN A 302 -0.74 17.04 21.72
N THR A 303 -1.40 17.07 20.57
CA THR A 303 -0.97 17.84 19.40
C THR A 303 -1.11 19.35 19.63
N GLU A 304 -0.02 20.11 19.51
CA GLU A 304 -0.09 21.58 19.53
C GLU A 304 -0.57 22.12 18.18
N ASN A 305 0.11 21.73 17.10
CA ASN A 305 -0.25 22.07 15.73
C ASN A 305 -0.12 20.84 14.84
N ILE A 306 -1.06 20.67 13.91
CA ILE A 306 -1.05 19.60 12.92
C ILE A 306 -1.24 20.17 11.51
N THR A 307 -0.33 19.82 10.61
CA THR A 307 -0.47 20.08 9.17
C THR A 307 -0.97 18.83 8.48
N CYS A 308 -2.09 18.96 7.76
CA CYS A 308 -2.75 17.86 7.06
C CYS A 308 -2.69 18.10 5.56
N ASN A 309 -1.84 17.34 4.87
CA ASN A 309 -1.63 17.46 3.44
C ASN A 309 -2.23 16.28 2.67
N ASP A 310 -2.87 16.53 1.53
CA ASP A 310 -3.16 15.49 0.54
C ASP A 310 -3.25 16.13 -0.85
N GLU A 311 -2.78 15.44 -1.89
CA GLU A 311 -2.81 15.98 -3.26
C GLU A 311 -4.23 16.09 -3.83
N SER A 312 -5.16 15.26 -3.31
CA SER A 312 -6.50 15.09 -3.85
C SER A 312 -7.48 16.05 -3.19
N TRP A 313 -7.97 17.01 -3.97
CA TRP A 313 -8.98 17.96 -3.52
C TRP A 313 -10.27 17.27 -3.04
N THR A 314 -10.72 16.23 -3.73
CA THR A 314 -11.94 15.48 -3.37
C THR A 314 -11.76 14.70 -2.06
N ARG A 315 -10.58 14.12 -1.82
CA ARG A 315 -10.30 13.44 -0.54
C ARG A 315 -10.16 14.46 0.60
N LEU A 316 -9.53 15.61 0.37
CA LEU A 316 -9.49 16.71 1.36
C LEU A 316 -10.88 17.21 1.76
N GLY A 317 -11.86 17.17 0.84
CA GLY A 317 -13.26 17.41 1.17
C GLY A 317 -13.76 16.47 2.28
N ARG A 318 -13.46 15.18 2.18
CA ARG A 318 -13.82 14.17 3.20
C ARG A 318 -13.13 14.43 4.54
N LEU A 319 -11.87 14.87 4.52
CA LEU A 319 -11.15 15.26 5.74
C LEU A 319 -11.83 16.44 6.43
N ARG A 320 -12.26 17.45 5.66
CA ARG A 320 -13.03 18.59 6.19
C ARG A 320 -14.40 18.17 6.72
N ASP A 321 -15.06 17.20 6.09
CA ASP A 321 -16.32 16.63 6.59
C ASP A 321 -16.11 15.90 7.92
N ILE A 322 -15.03 15.11 8.06
CA ILE A 322 -14.66 14.50 9.34
C ILE A 322 -14.41 15.59 10.40
N ALA A 323 -13.60 16.61 10.09
CA ALA A 323 -13.34 17.71 11.02
C ALA A 323 -14.65 18.41 11.44
N LYS A 324 -15.56 18.66 10.49
CA LYS A 324 -16.88 19.23 10.77
C LYS A 324 -17.71 18.35 11.72
N TRP A 325 -17.82 17.05 11.44
CA TRP A 325 -18.71 16.16 12.20
C TRP A 325 -18.16 15.72 13.56
N TYR A 326 -16.84 15.65 13.71
CA TYR A 326 -16.18 15.15 14.91
C TYR A 326 -15.54 16.25 15.76
N LEU A 327 -15.20 17.41 15.19
CA LEU A 327 -14.49 18.49 15.88
C LEU A 327 -15.26 19.82 15.85
N GLY A 328 -16.40 19.89 15.14
CA GLY A 328 -17.18 21.12 14.97
C GLY A 328 -16.65 22.05 13.88
N GLY A 329 -15.65 21.62 13.12
CA GLY A 329 -14.98 22.40 12.08
C GLY A 329 -13.50 22.07 12.00
N VAL A 330 -12.75 22.80 11.18
CA VAL A 330 -11.28 22.75 11.20
C VAL A 330 -10.80 23.62 12.37
N PRO A 331 -10.20 23.05 13.42
CA PRO A 331 -9.70 23.83 14.55
C PRO A 331 -8.51 24.71 14.14
N SER A 332 -8.23 25.77 14.90
CA SER A 332 -7.13 26.69 14.59
C SER A 332 -5.74 26.05 14.65
N SER A 333 -5.59 24.97 15.42
CA SER A 333 -4.37 24.16 15.48
C SER A 333 -4.19 23.23 14.26
N MET A 334 -5.18 23.13 13.37
CA MET A 334 -5.13 22.28 12.19
C MET A 334 -5.01 23.12 10.93
N SER A 335 -3.92 22.92 10.17
CA SER A 335 -3.78 23.45 8.83
C SER A 335 -4.10 22.37 7.79
N VAL A 336 -4.79 22.73 6.71
CA VAL A 336 -5.13 21.80 5.63
C VAL A 336 -4.55 22.33 4.31
N SER A 337 -3.62 21.59 3.72
CA SER A 337 -2.93 21.96 2.49
C SER A 337 -3.19 20.97 1.34
N ARG A 338 -3.08 21.46 0.11
CA ARG A 338 -3.12 20.64 -1.11
C ARG A 338 -1.83 20.84 -1.89
N ASN A 339 -0.80 20.08 -1.55
CA ASN A 339 0.47 20.09 -2.25
C ASN A 339 0.90 18.65 -2.60
N ASP A 340 1.82 18.52 -3.55
CA ASP A 340 2.54 17.26 -3.75
C ASP A 340 3.37 16.99 -2.49
N GLY A 341 3.14 15.86 -1.81
CA GLY A 341 3.83 15.50 -0.58
C GLY A 341 5.35 15.46 -0.73
N LYS A 342 5.86 15.26 -1.95
CA LYS A 342 7.31 15.27 -2.24
C LYS A 342 7.95 16.67 -2.09
N GLN A 343 7.14 17.74 -2.00
CA GLN A 343 7.64 19.12 -1.85
C GLN A 343 7.88 19.53 -0.39
N PHE A 344 7.48 18.68 0.58
CA PHE A 344 7.72 18.95 1.99
C PHE A 344 9.17 18.58 2.32
N VAL A 345 10.08 19.54 2.20
CA VAL A 345 11.52 19.32 2.42
C VAL A 345 12.11 20.15 3.57
N ASP A 346 11.36 21.10 4.10
CA ASP A 346 11.81 21.96 5.19
C ASP A 346 11.64 21.28 6.57
N PRO A 347 12.69 21.19 7.39
CA PRO A 347 12.68 20.49 8.68
C PRO A 347 11.89 21.26 9.75
N LEU A 348 10.56 21.23 9.66
CA LEU A 348 9.64 22.02 10.49
C LEU A 348 8.89 21.20 11.53
N TYR A 349 8.88 19.87 11.40
CA TYR A 349 7.99 19.00 12.18
C TYR A 349 8.77 18.08 13.12
N ASP A 350 8.27 17.90 14.33
CA ASP A 350 8.83 16.99 15.33
C ASP A 350 8.38 15.54 15.06
N LYS A 351 7.15 15.40 14.54
CA LYS A 351 6.51 14.12 14.22
C LYS A 351 5.94 14.14 12.81
N VAL A 352 6.24 13.11 12.01
CA VAL A 352 5.72 13.00 10.64
C VAL A 352 5.07 11.64 10.41
N LEU A 353 3.80 11.63 10.01
CA LEU A 353 3.10 10.45 9.53
C LEU A 353 3.13 10.43 8.00
N VAL A 354 3.66 9.33 7.45
CA VAL A 354 3.76 9.08 6.00
C VAL A 354 2.91 7.85 5.65
N ASP A 355 1.58 8.04 5.69
CA ASP A 355 0.59 7.03 5.31
C ASP A 355 0.36 7.04 3.80
N VAL A 356 1.22 6.34 3.07
CA VAL A 356 1.33 6.51 1.62
C VAL A 356 0.21 5.85 0.81
N PRO A 357 -0.15 6.38 -0.37
CA PRO A 357 -0.96 5.64 -1.33
C PRO A 357 -0.27 4.32 -1.70
N CYS A 358 -1.02 3.22 -1.65
CA CYS A 358 -0.50 1.88 -1.89
C CYS A 358 -1.53 1.04 -2.66
N ASN A 359 -1.25 -0.25 -2.84
CA ASN A 359 -2.21 -1.17 -3.48
C ASN A 359 -3.57 -1.22 -2.77
N THR A 360 -3.66 -0.87 -1.48
CA THR A 360 -4.89 -0.97 -0.67
C THR A 360 -5.53 -2.36 -0.78
N ASP A 361 -4.76 -3.40 -0.43
CA ASP A 361 -5.04 -4.80 -0.83
C ASP A 361 -6.47 -5.26 -0.54
N ARG A 362 -7.01 -4.93 0.62
CA ARG A 362 -8.41 -5.26 0.95
C ARG A 362 -9.40 -4.52 0.04
N HIS A 363 -9.18 -3.24 -0.22
CA HIS A 363 -10.08 -2.41 -1.03
C HIS A 363 -10.15 -2.89 -2.48
N VAL A 364 -9.02 -3.21 -3.11
CA VAL A 364 -8.96 -3.70 -4.51
C VAL A 364 -9.58 -5.09 -4.71
N LEU A 365 -9.82 -5.84 -3.62
CA LEU A 365 -10.52 -7.13 -3.67
C LEU A 365 -12.04 -6.99 -3.50
N ILE A 366 -12.52 -5.84 -3.02
CA ILE A 366 -13.94 -5.61 -2.70
C ILE A 366 -14.59 -4.63 -3.70
N SER A 367 -13.84 -3.63 -4.18
CA SER A 367 -14.36 -2.57 -5.05
C SER A 367 -13.89 -2.72 -6.50
N GLU A 368 -14.82 -2.65 -7.44
CA GLU A 368 -14.50 -2.47 -8.87
C GLU A 368 -14.32 -0.99 -9.24
N ASP A 369 -14.90 -0.08 -8.46
CA ASP A 369 -14.81 1.36 -8.72
C ASP A 369 -13.38 1.86 -8.46
N ASN A 370 -12.86 2.63 -9.42
CA ASN A 370 -11.50 3.13 -9.49
C ASN A 370 -10.42 2.11 -9.03
N ASN A 371 -10.59 0.84 -9.38
CA ASN A 371 -9.67 -0.22 -8.96
C ASN A 371 -8.28 -0.05 -9.61
N LEU A 372 -7.22 -0.18 -8.80
CA LEU A 372 -5.83 -0.07 -9.25
C LEU A 372 -5.41 -1.17 -10.23
N PHE A 373 -6.07 -2.33 -10.20
CA PHE A 373 -5.82 -3.47 -11.10
C PHE A 373 -6.54 -3.36 -12.45
N LYS A 374 -7.12 -2.21 -12.75
CA LYS A 374 -7.62 -1.89 -14.09
C LYS A 374 -6.45 -1.90 -15.10
N PRO A 375 -6.60 -2.47 -16.31
CA PRO A 375 -5.53 -2.55 -17.30
C PRO A 375 -4.89 -1.19 -17.67
N GLY A 376 -5.65 -0.10 -17.60
CA GLY A 376 -5.14 1.25 -17.87
C GLY A 376 -4.29 1.87 -16.75
N ARG A 377 -4.14 1.20 -15.60
CA ARG A 377 -3.40 1.71 -14.41
C ARG A 377 -2.18 0.87 -14.05
N VAL A 378 -1.71 0.02 -14.98
CA VAL A 378 -0.56 -0.86 -14.73
C VAL A 378 0.70 -0.05 -14.41
N ASP A 379 0.98 1.01 -15.18
CA ASP A 379 2.18 1.81 -14.99
C ASP A 379 2.12 2.60 -13.67
N GLU A 380 0.94 3.08 -13.27
CA GLU A 380 0.73 3.68 -11.94
C GLU A 380 1.04 2.70 -10.82
N ARG A 381 0.50 1.47 -10.91
CA ARG A 381 0.72 0.41 -9.93
C ARG A 381 2.20 0.00 -9.83
N LEU A 382 2.91 -0.09 -10.95
CA LEU A 382 4.33 -0.43 -10.97
C LEU A 382 5.21 0.68 -10.38
N ASN A 383 4.80 1.94 -10.51
CA ASN A 383 5.53 3.09 -9.98
C ASN A 383 5.24 3.39 -8.50
N LEU A 384 4.30 2.68 -7.87
CA LEU A 384 3.94 2.92 -6.46
C LEU A 384 5.14 2.84 -5.50
N PRO A 385 6.00 1.79 -5.51
CA PRO A 385 7.15 1.74 -4.59
C PRO A 385 8.09 2.94 -4.72
N SER A 386 8.37 3.38 -5.96
CA SER A 386 9.21 4.55 -6.22
C SER A 386 8.58 5.82 -5.65
N ARG A 387 7.28 6.02 -5.92
CA ARG A 387 6.52 7.16 -5.38
C ARG A 387 6.47 7.16 -3.85
N GLN A 388 6.31 5.98 -3.23
CA GLN A 388 6.29 5.82 -1.78
C GLN A 388 7.65 6.14 -1.15
N ARG A 389 8.74 5.72 -1.79
CA ARG A 389 10.11 6.10 -1.41
C ARG A 389 10.29 7.61 -1.44
N ASP A 390 9.89 8.27 -2.53
CA ASP A 390 10.05 9.73 -2.66
C ASP A 390 9.22 10.49 -1.61
N LEU A 391 8.01 10.02 -1.29
CA LEU A 391 7.19 10.56 -0.21
C LEU A 391 7.84 10.36 1.17
N LEU A 392 8.45 9.19 1.41
CA LEU A 392 9.15 8.92 2.67
C LEU A 392 10.42 9.77 2.80
N ILE A 393 11.17 9.99 1.71
CA ILE A 393 12.32 10.91 1.70
C ILE A 393 11.88 12.32 2.10
N ALA A 394 10.80 12.84 1.50
CA ALA A 394 10.25 14.15 1.88
C ALA A 394 9.77 14.17 3.34
N GLY A 395 9.10 13.11 3.79
CA GLY A 395 8.70 12.97 5.20
C GLY A 395 9.88 13.02 6.18
N ILE A 396 11.02 12.43 5.81
CA ILE A 396 12.25 12.47 6.62
C ILE A 396 12.91 13.85 6.55
N GLN A 397 12.98 14.48 5.37
CA GLN A 397 13.54 15.82 5.19
C GLN A 397 12.76 16.89 5.94
N SER A 398 11.43 16.79 5.96
CA SER A 398 10.54 17.70 6.68
C SER A 398 10.53 17.51 8.19
N CYS A 399 11.11 16.41 8.68
CA CYS A 399 11.25 16.16 10.11
C CYS A 399 12.52 16.83 10.64
N LYS A 400 12.45 17.48 11.82
CA LYS A 400 13.61 18.05 12.49
C LYS A 400 14.61 16.95 12.90
N PRO A 401 15.92 17.24 12.98
CA PRO A 401 16.88 16.35 13.63
C PRO A 401 16.42 16.02 15.06
N GLY A 402 16.47 14.75 15.42
CA GLY A 402 15.92 14.19 16.67
C GLY A 402 14.45 13.77 16.60
N GLY A 403 13.70 14.26 15.60
CA GLY A 403 12.29 13.92 15.39
C GLY A 403 12.07 12.51 14.85
N THR A 404 10.81 12.08 14.85
CA THR A 404 10.42 10.72 14.44
C THR A 404 9.39 10.70 13.33
N ILE A 405 9.57 9.76 12.42
CA ILE A 405 8.73 9.53 11.26
C ILE A 405 8.10 8.14 11.39
N VAL A 406 6.82 8.02 11.09
CA VAL A 406 6.16 6.72 10.93
C VAL A 406 5.71 6.56 9.48
N TYR A 407 6.25 5.55 8.82
CA TYR A 407 5.79 5.09 7.52
C TYR A 407 4.75 4.00 7.71
N SER A 408 3.62 4.10 6.99
CA SER A 408 2.61 3.05 7.01
C SER A 408 1.96 2.78 5.66
N THR A 409 1.52 1.54 5.47
CA THR A 409 0.74 1.11 4.31
C THR A 409 -0.36 0.13 4.72
N CYS A 410 -1.41 0.01 3.91
CA CYS A 410 -2.41 -1.05 4.04
C CYS A 410 -2.26 -2.12 2.95
N THR A 411 -1.03 -2.56 2.70
CA THR A 411 -0.69 -3.65 1.77
C THR A 411 0.24 -4.69 2.42
N LEU A 412 0.13 -5.93 1.97
CA LEU A 412 0.97 -7.06 2.31
C LEU A 412 2.24 -7.13 1.45
N SER A 413 2.36 -6.29 0.42
CA SER A 413 3.46 -6.32 -0.55
C SER A 413 4.81 -5.97 0.10
N PRO A 414 5.80 -6.88 0.13
CA PRO A 414 7.13 -6.56 0.67
C PRO A 414 7.81 -5.42 -0.09
N ALA A 415 7.59 -5.33 -1.40
CA ALA A 415 8.14 -4.28 -2.26
C ALA A 415 7.64 -2.87 -1.89
N GLN A 416 6.44 -2.74 -1.33
CA GLN A 416 5.87 -1.48 -0.83
C GLN A 416 6.10 -1.31 0.68
N ASN A 417 6.72 -2.28 1.37
CA ASN A 417 6.92 -2.26 2.81
C ASN A 417 8.42 -2.13 3.10
N ASP A 418 9.07 -3.20 3.58
CA ASP A 418 10.51 -3.20 3.86
C ASP A 418 11.36 -2.82 2.62
N GLY A 419 10.88 -3.09 1.39
CA GLY A 419 11.55 -2.66 0.16
C GLY A 419 11.62 -1.13 0.00
N VAL A 420 10.58 -0.40 0.38
CA VAL A 420 10.57 1.07 0.38
C VAL A 420 11.49 1.61 1.46
N ILE A 421 11.48 1.00 2.66
CA ILE A 421 12.38 1.40 3.75
C ILE A 421 13.84 1.25 3.31
N GLN A 422 14.20 0.09 2.75
CA GLN A 422 15.55 -0.16 2.22
C GLN A 422 15.94 0.91 1.20
N ALA A 423 15.13 1.08 0.15
CA ALA A 423 15.43 2.01 -0.94
C ALA A 423 15.55 3.47 -0.47
N THR A 424 14.75 3.86 0.53
CA THR A 424 14.81 5.21 1.13
C THR A 424 16.12 5.40 1.89
N MET A 425 16.49 4.45 2.77
CA MET A 425 17.70 4.54 3.57
C MET A 425 18.96 4.55 2.69
N GLU A 426 18.99 3.72 1.65
CA GLU A 426 20.08 3.72 0.66
C GLU A 426 20.19 5.05 -0.07
N HIS A 427 19.07 5.63 -0.48
CA HIS A 427 19.06 6.94 -1.15
C HIS A 427 19.56 8.03 -0.21
N LEU A 428 19.06 8.11 1.03
CA LEU A 428 19.49 9.11 2.00
C LEU A 428 21.00 9.00 2.26
N TRP A 429 21.52 7.78 2.41
CA TRP A 429 22.94 7.53 2.65
C TRP A 429 23.84 7.98 1.50
N LYS A 430 23.40 7.79 0.25
CA LYS A 430 24.20 8.08 -0.96
C LYS A 430 24.07 9.55 -1.40
N GLU A 431 22.86 10.09 -1.37
CA GLU A 431 22.54 11.35 -2.06
C GLU A 431 22.38 12.54 -1.11
N THR A 432 22.25 12.31 0.20
CA THR A 432 21.96 13.37 1.16
C THR A 432 22.91 13.35 2.35
N GLU A 433 22.86 14.40 3.18
CA GLU A 433 23.59 14.44 4.44
C GLU A 433 22.80 13.95 5.67
N ILE A 434 21.61 13.40 5.45
CA ILE A 434 20.70 12.99 6.51
C ILE A 434 21.07 11.61 7.02
N ASP A 435 21.35 11.52 8.32
CA ASP A 435 21.53 10.26 9.01
C ASP A 435 20.21 9.88 9.70
N SER A 436 19.73 8.67 9.44
CA SER A 436 18.51 8.16 10.05
C SER A 436 18.66 6.69 10.44
N VAL A 437 17.87 6.28 11.42
CA VAL A 437 17.88 4.93 11.99
C VAL A 437 16.45 4.40 12.09
N VAL A 438 16.28 3.09 11.98
CA VAL A 438 14.99 2.43 12.23
C VAL A 438 14.86 2.19 13.73
N ILE A 439 13.69 2.49 14.30
CA ILE A 439 13.36 2.15 15.68
C ILE A 439 12.63 0.81 15.69
N ASP A 440 13.12 -0.12 16.51
CA ASP A 440 12.51 -1.44 16.69
C ASP A 440 11.12 -1.31 17.35
N LEU A 441 10.10 -1.72 16.60
CA LEU A 441 8.70 -1.74 17.05
C LEU A 441 8.25 -3.13 17.54
N SER A 442 9.17 -4.06 17.80
CA SER A 442 8.83 -5.43 18.22
C SER A 442 7.98 -5.51 19.49
N TYR A 443 8.08 -4.50 20.37
CA TYR A 443 7.24 -4.35 21.56
C TYR A 443 5.73 -4.28 21.24
N LEU A 444 5.34 -3.85 20.03
CA LEU A 444 3.92 -3.80 19.63
C LEU A 444 3.28 -5.19 19.58
N ARG A 445 4.06 -6.22 19.24
CA ARG A 445 3.55 -7.60 19.11
C ARG A 445 2.96 -8.10 20.43
N PRO A 446 3.70 -8.18 21.55
CA PRO A 446 3.15 -8.65 22.82
C PRO A 446 2.09 -7.71 23.41
N ILE A 447 2.21 -6.39 23.20
CA ILE A 447 1.26 -5.41 23.73
C ILE A 447 -0.12 -5.54 23.07
N PHE A 448 -0.16 -5.75 21.74
CA PHE A 448 -1.40 -5.83 20.98
C PHE A 448 -1.74 -7.26 20.51
N ALA A 449 -1.05 -8.30 21.00
CA ALA A 449 -1.26 -9.69 20.58
C ALA A 449 -2.68 -10.21 20.84
N SER A 450 -3.37 -9.67 21.85
CA SER A 450 -4.76 -10.06 22.14
C SER A 450 -5.77 -9.45 21.16
N ILE A 451 -5.38 -8.40 20.43
CA ILE A 451 -6.24 -7.69 19.48
C ILE A 451 -5.86 -8.08 18.05
N PHE A 452 -4.58 -8.01 17.69
CA PHE A 452 -4.12 -8.20 16.31
C PHE A 452 -3.40 -9.54 16.09
N SER A 453 -3.11 -9.83 14.82
CA SER A 453 -2.30 -10.97 14.37
C SER A 453 -1.12 -10.42 13.58
N PHE A 454 0.10 -10.59 14.09
CA PHE A 454 1.31 -10.04 13.46
C PHE A 454 2.03 -11.10 12.62
N PHE A 455 2.60 -10.67 11.49
CA PHE A 455 3.53 -11.48 10.70
C PHE A 455 4.95 -11.37 11.30
N PRO A 456 5.63 -12.48 11.58
CA PRO A 456 6.89 -12.45 12.32
C PRO A 456 8.12 -12.10 11.48
N GLU A 457 8.12 -12.40 10.17
CA GLU A 457 9.28 -12.36 9.26
C GLU A 457 9.45 -10.98 8.57
N THR A 458 9.24 -9.86 9.27
CA THR A 458 9.54 -8.51 8.76
C THR A 458 10.96 -8.08 9.13
N LYS A 459 11.63 -7.30 8.26
CA LYS A 459 13.03 -6.87 8.46
C LYS A 459 13.16 -5.57 9.26
N TYR A 460 12.35 -4.57 8.94
CA TYR A 460 12.45 -3.24 9.56
C TYR A 460 11.19 -2.86 10.34
N GLY A 461 10.03 -3.05 9.72
CA GLY A 461 8.75 -2.69 10.31
C GLY A 461 8.04 -3.86 10.99
N GLN A 462 6.78 -3.62 11.36
CA GLN A 462 5.83 -4.62 11.84
C GLN A 462 4.66 -4.70 10.87
N LEU A 463 4.17 -5.91 10.61
CA LEU A 463 3.04 -6.13 9.70
C LEU A 463 1.90 -6.84 10.44
N VAL A 464 0.76 -6.18 10.55
CA VAL A 464 -0.50 -6.83 10.95
C VAL A 464 -1.12 -7.50 9.74
N ILE A 465 -1.41 -8.80 9.88
CA ILE A 465 -2.04 -9.62 8.86
C ILE A 465 -3.50 -9.92 9.19
N PRO A 466 -4.40 -9.92 8.19
CA PRO A 466 -5.77 -10.37 8.35
C PRO A 466 -5.87 -11.81 8.86
N SER A 467 -6.77 -12.03 9.82
CA SER A 467 -7.10 -13.35 10.35
C SER A 467 -8.61 -13.44 10.64
N LEU A 468 -9.25 -14.61 10.48
CA LEU A 468 -10.70 -14.71 10.65
C LEU A 468 -11.17 -14.38 12.07
N SER A 469 -10.38 -14.74 13.09
CA SER A 469 -10.69 -14.41 14.49
C SER A 469 -10.47 -12.93 14.83
N SER A 470 -9.66 -12.23 14.05
CA SER A 470 -9.43 -10.79 14.19
C SER A 470 -9.12 -10.16 12.84
N ASN A 471 -10.20 -9.90 12.08
CA ASN A 471 -10.10 -9.56 10.66
C ASN A 471 -9.84 -8.07 10.43
N PHE A 472 -8.78 -7.56 11.06
CA PHE A 472 -8.24 -6.23 10.85
C PHE A 472 -7.08 -6.24 9.83
N GLY A 473 -6.68 -5.06 9.37
CA GLY A 473 -5.58 -4.89 8.44
C GLY A 473 -5.89 -5.36 7.00
N PRO A 474 -4.87 -5.47 6.16
CA PRO A 474 -3.43 -5.43 6.49
C PRO A 474 -2.94 -4.04 6.88
N MET A 475 -1.88 -3.98 7.70
CA MET A 475 -1.21 -2.72 8.08
C MET A 475 0.28 -2.96 8.34
N TYR A 476 1.13 -2.33 7.53
CA TYR A 476 2.58 -2.26 7.76
C TYR A 476 2.94 -0.95 8.44
N ILE A 477 3.89 -0.99 9.37
CA ILE A 477 4.32 0.17 10.17
C ILE A 477 5.82 0.10 10.39
N CYS A 478 6.54 1.17 10.07
CA CYS A 478 7.95 1.32 10.37
C CYS A 478 8.18 2.69 11.01
N LYS A 479 8.92 2.73 12.12
CA LYS A 479 9.30 3.97 12.80
C LYS A 479 10.76 4.28 12.50
N ILE A 480 11.02 5.52 12.13
CA ILE A 480 12.34 6.04 11.76
C ILE A 480 12.62 7.25 12.64
N LYS A 481 13.86 7.39 13.08
CA LYS A 481 14.36 8.60 13.74
C LYS A 481 15.37 9.29 12.85
N ARG A 482 15.17 10.58 12.62
CA ARG A 482 16.19 11.41 11.99
C ARG A 482 17.21 11.81 13.05
N ILE A 483 18.48 11.47 12.85
CA ILE A 483 19.56 11.80 13.79
C ILE A 483 20.17 13.15 13.45
N ARG A 484 20.46 13.39 12.17
CA ARG A 484 21.08 14.62 11.66
C ARG A 484 20.33 15.17 10.44
#